data_AF-A0A2H0BKK9-F1
#
_entry.id   AF-A0A2H0BKK9-F1
#
_cell.length_a   1.000
_cell.length_b   1.000
_cell.length_c   1.000
_cell.angle_alpha   90.00
_cell.angle_beta   90.00
_cell.angle_gamma   90.00
#
_symmetry.space_group_name_H-M   'P 1'
#
loop_
_entity.id
_entity.type
_entity.pdbx_description
1 polymer ?
#
loop_
_entity_poly.entity_id
_entity_poly.type
_entity_poly.pdbx_seq_one_letter_code
_entity_poly.pdbx_strand_id
1 'polypeptide(L)'
;MTKYIFHIHGIHCQACVLLIERELIELSNVVQTTVSLQSHSLEIHGDFGEQTLEQIAEELTDVLKIYGYYVSVEKQLKKKQWSEFKIAVPISLVFIILFVVLQKMGIVNLVSAGNVTYGTAFVIGIIASLSTCMAVVGGLVLSMSATFAKEGDKVKPQLMFHAGRIISFFVLGGVIGAIGAVFTLNTSATFILSLIIGIVMLILGINLLDTFHWAKKFQP
;
A
#
# COMPACT_ATOMS: atom_id res chain seq x y z
N MET A 1 35.80 11.88 -13.42
CA MET A 1 34.49 11.43 -12.90
C MET A 1 33.48 12.49 -13.22
N THR A 2 32.46 12.11 -13.97
CA THR A 2 31.46 13.05 -14.48
C THR A 2 30.14 12.75 -13.78
N LYS A 3 29.39 13.80 -13.44
CA LYS A 3 28.07 13.70 -12.85
C LYS A 3 27.03 13.69 -13.96
N TYR A 4 26.17 12.68 -13.96
CA TYR A 4 25.07 12.52 -14.91
C TYR A 4 23.74 12.54 -14.16
N ILE A 5 22.72 13.16 -14.77
CA ILE A 5 21.36 13.21 -14.21
C ILE A 5 20.42 12.63 -15.25
N PHE A 6 19.68 11.60 -14.82
CA PHE A 6 18.64 10.95 -15.61
C PHE A 6 17.31 10.93 -14.86
N HIS A 7 16.26 10.50 -15.55
CA HIS A 7 14.94 10.29 -15.00
C HIS A 7 14.59 8.80 -14.99
N ILE A 8 14.06 8.32 -13.86
CA ILE A 8 13.63 6.91 -13.73
C ILE A 8 12.11 6.82 -13.91
N HIS A 9 11.68 5.77 -14.59
CA HIS A 9 10.30 5.38 -14.75
C HIS A 9 9.98 4.12 -13.93
N GLY A 10 8.75 4.05 -13.40
CA GLY A 10 8.29 2.91 -12.60
C GLY A 10 8.70 2.95 -11.12
N ILE A 11 9.34 4.02 -10.65
CA ILE A 11 9.66 4.18 -9.22
C ILE A 11 8.44 4.67 -8.43
N HIS A 12 8.06 3.94 -7.39
CA HIS A 12 6.86 4.22 -6.58
C HIS A 12 7.11 4.27 -5.07
N CYS A 13 8.25 3.72 -4.62
CA CYS A 13 8.48 3.38 -3.22
C CYS A 13 9.94 3.58 -2.78
N GLN A 14 10.18 3.68 -1.47
CA GLN A 14 11.54 3.81 -0.94
C GLN A 14 12.37 2.53 -1.11
N ALA A 15 11.73 1.36 -1.10
CA ALA A 15 12.42 0.11 -1.42
C ALA A 15 12.91 0.08 -2.89
N CYS A 16 12.18 0.75 -3.79
CA CYS A 16 12.51 0.87 -5.20
C CYS A 16 13.80 1.72 -5.36
N VAL A 17 13.96 2.77 -4.56
CA VAL A 17 15.20 3.58 -4.47
C VAL A 17 16.40 2.69 -4.10
N LEU A 18 16.28 1.94 -3.00
CA LEU A 18 17.37 1.09 -2.51
C LEU A 18 17.73 -0.04 -3.48
N LEU A 19 16.73 -0.64 -4.14
CA LEU A 19 16.96 -1.67 -5.15
C LEU A 19 17.75 -1.08 -6.33
N ILE A 20 17.32 0.06 -6.89
CA ILE A 20 17.99 0.67 -8.04
C ILE A 20 19.42 1.11 -7.68
N GLU A 21 19.63 1.74 -6.53
CA GLU A 21 20.97 2.15 -6.08
C GLU A 21 21.91 0.95 -5.92
N ARG A 22 21.39 -0.17 -5.39
CA ARG A 22 22.17 -1.40 -5.23
C ARG A 22 22.55 -2.03 -6.57
N GLU A 23 21.62 -2.16 -7.50
CA GLU A 23 21.90 -2.82 -8.78
C GLU A 23 22.85 -1.98 -9.65
N LEU A 24 22.70 -0.64 -9.60
CA LEU A 24 23.54 0.25 -10.40
C LEU A 24 24.96 0.43 -9.85
N ILE A 25 25.17 0.34 -8.52
CA ILE A 25 26.51 0.45 -7.94
C ILE A 25 27.36 -0.81 -8.18
N GLU A 26 26.75 -1.92 -8.59
CA GLU A 26 27.48 -3.15 -8.99
C GLU A 26 28.13 -3.02 -10.39
N LEU A 27 27.78 -1.99 -11.16
CA LEU A 27 28.42 -1.71 -12.46
C LEU A 27 29.83 -1.15 -12.26
N SER A 28 30.81 -1.71 -12.98
CA SER A 28 32.22 -1.29 -12.92
C SER A 28 32.46 0.19 -13.25
N ASN A 29 31.54 0.77 -14.02
CA ASN A 29 31.63 2.12 -14.56
C ASN A 29 31.01 3.16 -13.60
N VAL A 30 30.36 2.69 -12.53
CA VAL A 30 29.61 3.51 -11.55
C VAL A 30 30.35 3.53 -10.21
N VAL A 31 30.60 4.74 -9.70
CA VAL A 31 31.26 4.95 -8.40
C VAL A 31 30.25 5.27 -7.32
N GLN A 32 29.21 6.03 -7.66
CA GLN A 32 28.16 6.43 -6.74
C GLN A 32 26.84 6.60 -7.47
N THR A 33 25.76 6.16 -6.82
CA THR A 33 24.39 6.29 -7.30
C THR A 33 23.53 6.90 -6.22
N THR A 34 22.72 7.90 -6.58
CA THR A 34 21.71 8.50 -5.71
C THR A 34 20.39 8.59 -6.44
N VAL A 35 19.32 8.03 -5.88
CA VAL A 35 17.98 8.05 -6.49
C VAL A 35 17.01 8.85 -5.63
N SER A 36 16.26 9.74 -6.27
CA SER A 36 15.23 10.55 -5.60
C SER A 36 13.84 10.11 -6.02
N LEU A 37 13.08 9.62 -5.03
CA LEU A 37 11.66 9.29 -5.19
C LEU A 37 10.78 10.54 -5.41
N GLN A 38 11.20 11.72 -4.95
CA GLN A 38 10.39 12.94 -5.09
C GLN A 38 10.48 13.53 -6.50
N SER A 39 11.68 13.55 -7.08
CA SER A 39 11.94 14.11 -8.41
C SER A 39 11.91 13.07 -9.53
N HIS A 40 11.78 11.77 -9.18
CA HIS A 40 11.96 10.64 -10.09
C HIS A 40 13.25 10.78 -10.90
N SER A 41 14.34 11.11 -10.21
CA SER A 41 15.65 11.36 -10.83
C SER A 41 16.71 10.43 -10.29
N LEU A 42 17.66 10.12 -11.15
CA LEU A 42 18.82 9.28 -10.91
C LEU A 42 20.06 10.14 -11.12
N GLU A 43 20.87 10.26 -10.09
CA GLU A 43 22.16 10.91 -10.15
C GLU A 43 23.25 9.84 -10.09
N ILE A 44 24.09 9.80 -11.12
CA ILE A 44 25.20 8.84 -11.23
C ILE A 44 26.51 9.61 -11.31
N HIS A 45 27.48 9.15 -10.52
CA HIS A 45 28.88 9.52 -10.69
C HIS A 45 29.63 8.29 -11.19
N GLY A 46 30.25 8.43 -12.34
CA GLY A 46 30.93 7.33 -13.00
C GLY A 46 31.88 7.79 -14.08
N ASP A 47 32.47 6.81 -14.76
CA ASP A 47 33.25 7.00 -15.98
C ASP A 47 32.66 6.14 -17.09
N PHE A 48 32.01 6.81 -18.04
CA PHE A 48 31.31 6.20 -19.17
C PHE A 48 32.05 6.49 -20.50
N GLY A 49 33.29 6.99 -20.44
CA GLY A 49 34.06 7.34 -21.63
C GLY A 49 33.36 8.37 -22.52
N GLU A 50 33.31 8.11 -23.83
CA GLU A 50 32.68 8.99 -24.83
C GLU A 50 31.23 8.60 -25.19
N GLN A 51 30.56 7.80 -24.36
CA GLN A 51 29.16 7.45 -24.60
C GLN A 51 28.25 8.70 -24.53
N THR A 52 27.21 8.72 -25.37
CA THR A 52 26.18 9.76 -25.29
C THR A 52 25.25 9.51 -24.10
N LEU A 53 24.52 10.54 -23.65
CA LEU A 53 23.57 10.41 -22.55
C LEU A 53 22.50 9.32 -22.82
N GLU A 54 22.09 9.17 -24.08
CA GLU A 54 21.11 8.17 -24.50
C GLU A 54 21.66 6.75 -24.41
N GLN A 55 22.93 6.56 -24.78
CA GLN A 55 23.60 5.26 -24.68
C GLN A 55 23.79 4.84 -23.22
N ILE A 56 24.17 5.79 -22.36
CA ILE A 56 24.26 5.55 -20.92
C ILE A 56 22.88 5.20 -20.36
N ALA A 57 21.83 5.94 -20.75
CA ALA A 57 20.47 5.64 -20.31
C ALA A 57 19.97 4.25 -20.78
N GLU A 58 20.36 3.79 -21.97
CA GLU A 58 20.06 2.46 -22.48
C GLU A 58 20.79 1.37 -21.69
N GLU A 59 22.09 1.53 -21.44
CA GLU A 59 22.90 0.61 -20.63
C GLU A 59 22.31 0.44 -19.21
N LEU A 60 21.93 1.54 -18.56
CA LEU A 60 21.30 1.51 -17.24
C LEU A 60 19.91 0.87 -17.30
N THR A 61 19.17 1.09 -18.38
CA THR A 61 17.84 0.49 -18.59
C THR A 61 17.94 -1.03 -18.73
N ASP A 62 18.95 -1.56 -19.43
CA ASP A 62 19.10 -2.99 -19.62
C ASP A 62 19.26 -3.76 -18.31
N VAL A 63 19.98 -3.19 -17.35
CA VAL A 63 20.13 -3.75 -16.00
C VAL A 63 18.81 -3.70 -15.23
N LEU A 64 18.06 -2.60 -15.36
CA LEU A 64 16.89 -2.34 -14.53
C LEU A 64 15.57 -2.86 -15.11
N LYS A 65 15.54 -3.19 -16.40
CA LYS A 65 14.33 -3.63 -17.12
C LYS A 65 13.73 -4.91 -16.55
N ILE A 66 14.56 -5.80 -15.99
CA ILE A 66 14.11 -7.04 -15.33
C ILE A 66 13.24 -6.73 -14.09
N TYR A 67 13.42 -5.56 -13.48
CA TYR A 67 12.63 -5.06 -12.36
C TYR A 67 11.49 -4.12 -12.80
N GLY A 68 11.35 -3.88 -14.10
CA GLY A 68 10.32 -3.02 -14.69
C GLY A 68 10.63 -1.52 -14.66
N TYR A 69 11.88 -1.13 -14.42
CA TYR A 69 12.28 0.28 -14.46
C TYR A 69 12.95 0.64 -15.79
N TYR A 70 12.82 1.91 -16.17
CA TYR A 70 13.44 2.48 -17.38
C TYR A 70 14.11 3.80 -17.04
N VAL A 71 15.24 4.10 -17.69
CA VAL A 71 15.98 5.34 -17.53
C VAL A 71 15.85 6.17 -18.79
N SER A 72 15.56 7.46 -18.64
CA SER A 72 15.44 8.41 -19.74
C SER A 72 16.23 9.69 -19.46
N VAL A 73 16.70 10.34 -20.52
CA VAL A 73 17.29 11.68 -20.43
C VAL A 73 16.22 12.73 -20.16
N GLU A 74 15.04 12.56 -20.77
CA GLU A 74 13.93 13.50 -20.65
C GLU A 74 12.99 13.15 -19.48
N LYS A 75 12.40 14.18 -18.86
CA LYS A 75 11.45 13.98 -17.76
C LYS A 75 10.12 13.43 -18.28
N GLN A 76 9.61 12.39 -17.60
CA GLN A 76 8.27 11.88 -17.89
C GLN A 76 7.18 12.88 -17.51
N LEU A 77 6.38 13.31 -18.48
CA LEU A 77 5.14 14.04 -18.24
C LEU A 77 4.03 13.03 -17.94
N LYS A 78 3.73 12.79 -16.65
CA LYS A 78 2.57 11.97 -16.23
C LYS A 78 1.28 12.60 -16.79
N LYS A 79 0.70 11.99 -17.83
CA LYS A 79 -0.67 12.33 -18.26
C LYS A 79 -1.65 11.74 -17.25
N LYS A 80 -2.47 12.60 -16.64
CA LYS A 80 -3.50 12.18 -15.67
C LYS A 80 -4.50 11.23 -16.35
N GLN A 81 -4.59 10.00 -15.85
CA GLN A 81 -5.39 8.92 -16.45
C GLN A 81 -6.87 9.03 -16.04
N TRP A 82 -7.54 10.11 -16.47
CA TRP A 82 -8.98 10.35 -16.21
C TRP A 82 -9.91 9.23 -16.72
N SER A 83 -9.39 8.32 -17.54
CA SER A 83 -10.13 7.15 -18.04
C SER A 83 -10.55 6.20 -16.91
N GLU A 84 -9.72 6.02 -15.88
CA GLU A 84 -10.04 5.09 -14.78
C GLU A 84 -11.19 5.59 -13.92
N PHE A 85 -11.33 6.91 -13.76
CA PHE A 85 -12.46 7.53 -13.08
C PHE A 85 -13.80 7.24 -13.76
N LYS A 86 -13.81 7.06 -15.09
CA LYS A 86 -15.03 6.70 -15.83
C LYS A 86 -15.57 5.32 -15.43
N ILE A 87 -14.71 4.45 -14.91
CA ILE A 87 -15.07 3.09 -14.45
C ILE A 87 -15.29 3.09 -12.94
N ALA A 88 -14.45 3.79 -12.17
CA ALA A 88 -14.53 3.81 -10.71
C ALA A 88 -15.82 4.46 -10.18
N VAL A 89 -16.26 5.56 -10.79
CA VAL A 89 -17.48 6.30 -10.37
C VAL A 89 -18.75 5.44 -10.50
N PRO A 90 -19.07 4.81 -11.65
CA PRO A 90 -20.27 3.98 -11.75
C PRO A 90 -20.23 2.77 -10.83
N ILE A 91 -19.07 2.12 -10.66
CA ILE A 91 -18.93 1.00 -9.71
C ILE A 91 -19.25 1.47 -8.29
N SER A 92 -18.69 2.59 -7.86
CA SER A 92 -18.95 3.17 -6.53
C SER A 92 -20.44 3.50 -6.35
N LEU A 93 -21.07 4.07 -7.38
CA LEU A 93 -22.51 4.35 -7.39
C LEU A 93 -23.36 3.08 -7.25
N VAL A 94 -23.01 2.01 -7.96
CA VAL A 94 -23.70 0.71 -7.85
C VAL A 94 -23.61 0.17 -6.43
N PHE A 95 -22.44 0.22 -5.79
CA PHE A 95 -22.29 -0.19 -4.39
C PHE A 95 -23.12 0.66 -3.42
N ILE A 96 -23.17 1.98 -3.63
CA ILE A 96 -24.00 2.88 -2.81
C ILE A 96 -25.48 2.55 -2.97
N ILE A 97 -25.96 2.37 -4.21
CA ILE A 97 -27.35 2.01 -4.49
C ILE A 97 -27.68 0.66 -3.86
N LEU A 98 -26.83 -0.35 -4.05
CA LEU A 98 -26.99 -1.66 -3.45
C LEU A 98 -27.08 -1.57 -1.92
N PHE A 99 -26.20 -0.80 -1.28
CA PHE A 99 -26.21 -0.59 0.16
C PHE A 99 -27.54 0.04 0.63
N VAL A 100 -28.03 1.07 -0.06
CA VAL A 100 -29.32 1.73 0.26
C VAL A 100 -30.49 0.76 0.08
N VAL A 101 -30.48 -0.06 -0.97
CA VAL A 101 -31.50 -1.10 -1.20
C VAL A 101 -31.47 -2.15 -0.08
N LEU A 102 -30.29 -2.62 0.33
CA LEU A 102 -30.14 -3.55 1.44
C LEU A 102 -30.61 -2.95 2.78
N GLN A 103 -30.39 -1.64 3.00
CA GLN A 103 -30.94 -0.93 4.16
C GLN A 103 -32.47 -0.87 4.12
N LYS A 104 -33.06 -0.54 2.96
CA LYS A 104 -34.52 -0.50 2.76
C LYS A 104 -35.19 -1.86 2.93
N MET A 105 -34.52 -2.94 2.52
CA MET A 105 -34.99 -4.32 2.72
C MET A 105 -34.80 -4.83 4.15
N GLY A 106 -34.21 -4.03 5.05
CA GLY A 106 -34.03 -4.38 6.47
C GLY A 106 -32.89 -5.37 6.74
N ILE A 107 -32.15 -5.82 5.73
CA ILE A 107 -31.04 -6.78 5.87
C ILE A 107 -29.91 -6.18 6.71
N VAL A 108 -29.62 -4.90 6.52
CA VAL A 108 -28.60 -4.18 7.31
C VAL A 108 -29.04 -3.98 8.77
N ASN A 109 -30.36 -3.87 9.00
CA ASN A 109 -30.90 -3.69 10.35
C ASN A 109 -30.87 -4.98 11.18
N LEU A 110 -30.79 -6.17 10.56
CA LEU A 110 -30.59 -7.44 11.28
C LEU A 110 -29.23 -7.52 11.99
N VAL A 111 -28.22 -6.81 11.48
CA VAL A 111 -26.89 -6.72 12.10
C VAL A 111 -26.86 -5.68 13.22
N SER A 112 -27.75 -4.68 13.16
CA SER A 112 -27.85 -3.56 14.11
C SER A 112 -28.88 -3.79 15.24
N ALA A 113 -29.75 -4.80 15.11
CA ALA A 113 -30.79 -5.10 16.09
C ALA A 113 -30.15 -5.61 17.40
N GLY A 114 -30.59 -5.04 18.53
CA GLY A 114 -29.90 -5.03 19.84
C GLY A 114 -29.59 -6.35 20.55
N ASN A 115 -29.72 -7.51 19.90
CA ASN A 115 -29.26 -8.80 20.40
C ASN A 115 -28.16 -9.35 19.48
N VAL A 116 -26.91 -9.01 19.78
CA VAL A 116 -25.75 -9.58 19.09
C VAL A 116 -25.57 -11.03 19.55
N THR A 117 -26.04 -11.98 18.75
CA THR A 117 -25.79 -13.42 19.00
C THR A 117 -24.34 -13.78 18.68
N TYR A 118 -23.84 -14.91 19.20
CA TYR A 118 -22.52 -15.44 18.82
C TYR A 118 -22.38 -15.63 17.30
N GLY A 119 -23.46 -16.00 16.61
CA GLY A 119 -23.47 -16.11 15.15
C GLY A 119 -23.28 -14.77 14.46
N THR A 120 -23.98 -13.73 14.92
CA THR A 120 -23.81 -12.36 14.40
C THR A 120 -22.39 -11.85 14.63
N ALA A 121 -21.83 -12.05 15.83
CA ALA A 121 -20.46 -11.66 16.16
C ALA A 121 -19.43 -12.39 15.29
N PHE A 122 -19.62 -13.69 15.04
CA PHE A 122 -18.74 -14.49 14.17
C PHE A 122 -18.75 -13.99 12.73
N VAL A 123 -19.93 -13.73 12.15
CA VAL A 123 -20.07 -13.20 10.78
C VAL A 123 -19.46 -11.80 10.66
N ILE A 124 -19.70 -10.92 11.64
CA ILE A 124 -19.07 -9.60 11.70
C ILE A 124 -17.54 -9.74 11.72
N GLY A 125 -17.00 -10.67 12.51
CA GLY A 125 -15.57 -10.96 12.58
C GLY A 125 -14.99 -11.40 11.24
N ILE A 126 -15.68 -12.27 10.50
CA ILE A 126 -15.27 -12.68 9.15
C ILE A 126 -15.25 -11.49 8.20
N ILE A 127 -16.33 -10.71 8.14
CA ILE A 127 -16.44 -9.55 7.24
C ILE A 127 -15.35 -8.53 7.55
N ALA A 128 -15.15 -8.21 8.84
CA ALA A 128 -14.08 -7.30 9.28
C ALA A 128 -12.69 -7.84 8.93
N SER A 129 -12.48 -9.16 9.02
CA SER A 129 -11.19 -9.78 8.71
C SER A 129 -10.84 -9.75 7.22
N LEU A 130 -11.85 -9.86 6.33
CA LEU A 130 -11.70 -9.96 4.88
C LEU A 130 -11.79 -8.61 4.15
N SER A 131 -12.38 -7.58 4.74
CA SER A 131 -12.79 -6.34 4.03
C SER A 131 -11.64 -5.45 3.54
N THR A 132 -10.65 -5.13 4.38
CA THR A 132 -9.72 -4.01 4.09
C THR A 132 -8.32 -4.21 4.66
N CYS A 133 -8.19 -4.90 5.78
CA CYS A 133 -6.89 -5.21 6.36
C CYS A 133 -6.05 -6.13 5.45
N MET A 134 -6.67 -6.95 4.58
CA MET A 134 -5.92 -7.78 3.63
C MET A 134 -5.27 -7.00 2.50
N ALA A 135 -5.80 -5.84 2.10
CA ALA A 135 -5.15 -5.01 1.08
C ALA A 135 -3.82 -4.42 1.61
N VAL A 136 -3.81 -3.97 2.87
CA VAL A 136 -2.62 -3.40 3.53
C VAL A 136 -1.67 -4.49 4.01
N VAL A 137 -2.20 -5.45 4.76
CA VAL A 137 -1.39 -6.48 5.43
C VAL A 137 -1.01 -7.61 4.48
N GLY A 138 -1.78 -7.85 3.41
CA GLY A 138 -1.46 -8.85 2.39
C GLY A 138 -0.15 -8.56 1.67
N GLY A 139 0.14 -7.28 1.37
CA GLY A 139 1.43 -6.88 0.78
C GLY A 139 2.61 -7.19 1.70
N LEU A 140 2.47 -6.92 3.01
CA LEU A 140 3.48 -7.23 4.02
C LEU A 140 3.69 -8.75 4.19
N VAL A 141 2.61 -9.51 4.26
CA VAL A 141 2.67 -10.98 4.39
C VAL A 141 3.29 -11.59 3.14
N LEU A 142 2.99 -11.07 1.95
CA LEU A 142 3.56 -11.55 0.70
C LEU A 142 5.06 -11.27 0.61
N SER A 143 5.52 -10.07 1.00
CA SER A 143 6.95 -9.74 0.98
C SER A 143 7.74 -10.60 1.98
N MET A 144 7.22 -10.81 3.18
CA MET A 144 7.82 -11.77 4.14
C MET A 144 7.80 -13.20 3.60
N SER A 145 6.69 -13.64 3.01
CA SER A 145 6.58 -14.99 2.44
C SER A 145 7.57 -15.21 1.30
N ALA A 146 7.83 -14.19 0.48
CA ALA A 146 8.83 -14.25 -0.59
C ALA A 146 10.25 -14.41 -0.03
N THR A 147 10.58 -13.73 1.08
CA THR A 147 11.87 -13.88 1.76
C THR A 147 12.04 -15.29 2.35
N PHE A 148 11.06 -15.77 3.12
CA PHE A 148 11.11 -17.10 3.74
C PHE A 148 11.04 -18.24 2.71
N ALA A 149 10.38 -18.03 1.57
CA ALA A 149 10.38 -18.98 0.47
C ALA A 149 11.77 -19.19 -0.15
N LYS A 150 12.67 -18.18 -0.13
CA LYS A 150 14.08 -18.34 -0.54
C LYS A 150 14.86 -19.25 0.42
N GLU A 151 14.47 -19.27 1.69
CA GLU A 151 15.03 -20.17 2.72
C GLU A 151 14.36 -21.55 2.74
N GLY A 152 13.40 -21.80 1.84
CA GLY A 152 12.70 -23.07 1.69
C GLY A 152 11.42 -23.23 2.52
N ASP A 153 11.06 -22.24 3.36
CA ASP A 153 9.91 -22.35 4.28
C ASP A 153 8.73 -21.47 3.85
N LYS A 154 7.79 -22.07 3.13
CA LYS A 154 6.61 -21.36 2.59
C LYS A 154 5.44 -21.28 3.56
N VAL A 155 5.44 -22.11 4.61
CA VAL A 155 4.26 -22.32 5.49
C VAL A 155 4.40 -21.54 6.78
N LYS A 156 5.61 -21.48 7.35
CA LYS A 156 5.90 -20.75 8.58
C LYS A 156 5.48 -19.27 8.58
N PRO A 157 5.78 -18.45 7.56
CA PRO A 157 5.36 -17.04 7.56
C PRO A 157 3.84 -16.87 7.60
N GLN A 158 3.07 -17.72 6.88
CA GLN A 158 1.61 -17.71 6.93
C GLN A 158 1.08 -18.13 8.30
N LEU A 159 1.61 -19.22 8.86
CA LEU A 159 1.18 -19.74 10.14
C LEU A 159 1.45 -18.76 11.27
N MET A 160 2.66 -18.19 11.33
CA MET A 160 3.04 -17.21 12.35
C MET A 160 2.18 -15.94 12.26
N PHE A 161 1.87 -15.48 11.04
CA PHE A 161 1.02 -14.32 10.83
C PHE A 161 -0.41 -14.55 11.33
N HIS A 162 -1.05 -15.65 10.91
CA HIS A 162 -2.44 -15.92 11.31
C HIS A 162 -2.56 -16.29 12.79
N ALA A 163 -1.59 -17.04 13.34
CA ALA A 163 -1.55 -17.33 14.78
C ALA A 163 -1.39 -16.04 15.59
N GLY A 164 -0.44 -15.17 15.21
CA GLY A 164 -0.24 -13.87 15.85
C GLY A 164 -1.48 -12.97 15.77
N ARG A 165 -2.20 -13.00 14.64
CA ARG A 165 -3.47 -12.28 14.46
C ARG A 165 -4.57 -12.80 15.40
N ILE A 166 -4.75 -14.12 15.48
CA ILE A 166 -5.75 -14.74 16.37
C ILE A 166 -5.47 -14.38 17.83
N ILE A 167 -4.21 -14.54 18.27
CA ILE A 167 -3.80 -14.24 19.65
C ILE A 167 -3.99 -12.75 19.93
N SER A 168 -3.51 -11.87 19.07
CA SER A 168 -3.62 -10.42 19.25
C SER A 168 -5.07 -9.96 19.28
N PHE A 169 -5.92 -10.46 18.39
CA PHE A 169 -7.34 -10.09 18.37
C PHE A 169 -8.11 -10.63 19.56
N PHE A 170 -7.78 -11.84 20.04
CA PHE A 170 -8.36 -12.38 21.25
C PHE A 170 -7.99 -11.54 22.48
N VAL A 171 -6.70 -11.22 22.64
CA VAL A 171 -6.21 -10.45 23.79
C VAL A 171 -6.71 -9.01 23.73
N LEU A 172 -6.46 -8.28 22.64
CA LEU A 172 -6.86 -6.87 22.52
C LEU A 172 -8.38 -6.72 22.49
N GLY A 173 -9.09 -7.63 21.80
CA GLY A 173 -10.55 -7.66 21.81
C GLY A 173 -11.12 -7.93 23.19
N GLY A 174 -10.51 -8.85 23.95
CA GLY A 174 -10.87 -9.11 25.35
C GLY A 174 -10.65 -7.90 26.25
N VAL A 175 -9.52 -7.22 26.12
CA VAL A 175 -9.22 -5.98 26.88
C VAL A 175 -10.24 -4.88 26.55
N ILE A 176 -10.50 -4.63 25.26
CA ILE A 176 -11.49 -3.62 24.84
C ILE A 176 -12.89 -4.00 25.32
N GLY A 177 -13.27 -5.27 25.26
CA GLY A 177 -14.56 -5.76 25.76
C GLY A 177 -14.71 -5.56 27.27
N ALA A 178 -13.66 -5.85 28.05
CA ALA A 178 -13.65 -5.62 29.50
C ALA A 178 -13.78 -4.12 29.85
N ILE A 179 -13.07 -3.25 29.11
CA ILE A 179 -13.21 -1.79 29.27
C ILE A 179 -14.62 -1.35 28.88
N GLY A 180 -15.18 -1.87 27.79
CA GLY A 180 -16.53 -1.56 27.31
C GLY A 180 -17.64 -1.98 28.29
N ALA A 181 -17.39 -3.00 29.13
CA ALA A 181 -18.33 -3.44 30.15
C ALA A 181 -18.50 -2.42 31.30
N VAL A 182 -17.48 -1.59 31.56
CA VAL A 182 -17.51 -0.56 32.61
C VAL A 182 -17.63 0.86 32.05
N PHE A 183 -17.32 1.05 30.77
CA PHE A 183 -17.28 2.36 30.13
C PHE A 183 -17.95 2.31 28.75
N THR A 184 -19.14 2.90 28.65
CA THR A 184 -19.86 3.06 27.38
C THR A 184 -19.74 4.50 26.88
N LEU A 185 -19.27 4.66 25.64
CA LEU A 185 -19.24 5.96 24.98
C LEU A 185 -20.67 6.46 24.70
N ASN A 186 -20.92 7.75 24.94
CA ASN A 186 -22.16 8.39 24.50
C ASN A 186 -22.17 8.55 22.97
N THR A 187 -23.35 8.82 22.40
CA THR A 187 -23.55 8.94 20.95
C THR A 187 -22.59 9.94 20.30
N SER A 188 -22.34 11.09 20.95
CA SER A 188 -21.44 12.12 20.44
C SER A 188 -19.99 11.65 20.39
N ALA A 189 -19.52 10.98 21.44
CA ALA A 189 -18.15 10.46 21.50
C ALA A 189 -17.94 9.31 20.49
N THR A 190 -18.92 8.41 20.33
CA THR A 190 -18.88 7.35 19.31
C THR A 190 -18.87 7.93 17.90
N PHE A 191 -19.65 8.98 17.64
CA PHE A 191 -19.64 9.68 16.36
C PHE A 191 -18.28 10.31 16.05
N ILE A 192 -17.70 11.05 17.01
CA ILE A 192 -16.38 11.69 16.85
C ILE A 192 -15.30 10.62 16.61
N LEU A 193 -15.29 9.55 17.41
CA LEU A 193 -14.33 8.46 17.25
C LEU A 193 -14.45 7.80 15.88
N SER A 194 -15.68 7.51 15.44
CA SER A 194 -15.95 6.90 14.13
C SER A 194 -15.52 7.80 12.97
N LEU A 195 -15.74 9.11 13.10
CA LEU A 195 -15.32 10.10 12.11
C LEU A 195 -13.79 10.13 12.00
N ILE A 196 -13.07 10.14 13.13
CA ILE A 196 -11.60 10.10 13.15
C ILE A 196 -11.08 8.83 12.47
N ILE A 197 -11.62 7.66 12.83
CA ILE A 197 -11.23 6.38 12.22
C ILE A 197 -11.50 6.38 10.71
N GLY A 198 -12.66 6.90 10.29
CA GLY A 198 -13.01 7.04 8.88
C GLY A 198 -12.05 7.93 8.11
N ILE A 199 -11.65 9.07 8.68
CA ILE A 199 -10.64 9.95 8.07
C ILE A 199 -9.30 9.24 7.94
N VAL A 200 -8.83 8.54 8.97
CA VAL A 200 -7.57 7.78 8.91
C VAL A 200 -7.62 6.70 7.84
N MET A 201 -8.69 5.93 7.77
CA MET A 201 -8.88 4.89 6.74
C MET A 201 -8.94 5.48 5.33
N LEU A 202 -9.58 6.64 5.16
CA LEU A 202 -9.63 7.35 3.89
C LEU A 202 -8.24 7.84 3.47
N ILE A 203 -7.45 8.41 4.39
CA ILE A 203 -6.07 8.82 4.12
C ILE A 203 -5.22 7.62 3.69
N LEU A 204 -5.32 6.49 4.41
CA LEU A 204 -4.63 5.25 4.04
C LEU A 204 -5.06 4.75 2.66
N GLY A 205 -6.36 4.76 2.35
CA GLY A 205 -6.87 4.39 1.03
C GLY A 205 -6.34 5.27 -0.09
N ILE A 206 -6.36 6.59 0.08
CA ILE A 206 -5.80 7.55 -0.89
C ILE A 206 -4.29 7.33 -1.07
N ASN A 207 -3.56 7.04 0.02
CA ASN A 207 -2.13 6.76 -0.05
C ASN A 207 -1.83 5.48 -0.87
N LEU A 208 -2.66 4.45 -0.75
CA LEU A 208 -2.53 3.24 -1.57
C LEU A 208 -2.78 3.49 -3.06
N LEU A 209 -3.55 4.52 -3.43
CA LEU A 209 -3.78 4.87 -4.83
C LEU A 209 -2.55 5.50 -5.50
N ASP A 210 -1.51 5.92 -4.77
CA ASP A 210 -0.26 6.53 -5.29
C ASP A 210 -0.46 7.69 -6.30
N THR A 211 -1.66 8.27 -6.37
CA THR A 211 -2.04 9.30 -7.35
C THR A 211 -1.84 10.71 -6.80
N PHE A 212 -1.92 10.88 -5.47
CA PHE A 212 -1.86 12.17 -4.81
C PHE A 212 -0.60 12.29 -3.96
N HIS A 213 0.47 12.86 -4.52
CA HIS A 213 1.76 13.03 -3.83
C HIS A 213 1.68 13.84 -2.53
N TRP A 214 0.66 14.70 -2.33
CA TRP A 214 0.48 15.44 -1.07
C TRP A 214 0.11 14.53 0.11
N ALA A 215 -0.62 13.44 -0.13
CA ALA A 215 -1.08 12.54 0.92
C ALA A 215 0.08 11.76 1.57
N LYS A 216 1.18 11.55 0.83
CA LYS A 216 2.43 10.96 1.33
C LYS A 216 3.08 11.76 2.46
N LYS A 217 2.80 13.06 2.59
CA LYS A 217 3.33 13.91 3.67
C LYS A 217 2.75 13.56 5.05
N PHE A 218 1.64 12.82 5.10
CA PHE A 218 0.97 12.41 6.33
C PHE A 218 1.28 10.97 6.75
N GLN A 219 2.20 10.29 6.06
CA GLN A 219 2.74 9.01 6.53
C GLN A 219 3.78 9.26 7.64
N PRO A 220 3.71 8.54 8.78
CA PRO A 220 4.79 8.50 9.75
C PRO A 220 6.04 7.81 9.17
#